data_AF-A0A7Y2AM85-F1
#
_entry.id   AF-A0A7Y2AM85-F1
#
_cell.length_a   1.000
_cell.length_b   1.000
_cell.length_c   1.000
_cell.angle_alpha   90.00
_cell.angle_beta   90.00
_cell.angle_gamma   90.00
#
_symmetry.space_group_name_H-M   'P 1'
#
loop_
_entity.id
_entity.type
_entity.pdbx_description
1 polymer ?
#
loop_
_entity_poly.entity_id
_entity_poly.type
_entity_poly.pdbx_seq_one_letter_code
_entity_poly.pdbx_strand_id
1 'polypeptide(L)'
;MKFNAFAVLALAAMLAVPAMAADDEKAKKKGARGARGAATPAAALIKQLEPVGLTEEQVAKIKEMGKASAASMKQIREDAGITGELMKKRSEAQKSLRDSGKKGKDLAAAVNEKAGITEAHAAAFQKLNEVRMKFNREVLAMLTDDQKANVPDKMQRLLKAPGGDKAKGKGKGKKKKDAA
;
A
#
# COMPACT_ATOMS: atom_id res chain seq x y z
N MET A 1 7.08 -60.10 32.16
CA MET A 1 5.68 -60.43 32.52
C MET A 1 5.30 -59.48 33.66
N LYS A 2 4.43 -58.49 33.44
CA LYS A 2 2.98 -58.47 33.79
C LYS A 2 2.78 -58.55 35.33
N PHE A 3 2.18 -57.63 36.09
CA PHE A 3 0.95 -56.82 35.96
C PHE A 3 1.06 -55.57 36.89
N ASN A 4 0.82 -54.33 36.47
CA ASN A 4 -0.45 -53.58 36.39
C ASN A 4 -1.22 -53.31 37.70
N ALA A 5 -1.09 -52.07 38.18
CA ALA A 5 -2.15 -51.09 38.53
C ALA A 5 -3.19 -51.38 39.65
N PHE A 6 -3.83 -50.26 40.08
CA PHE A 6 -4.96 -50.06 41.03
C PHE A 6 -4.55 -49.75 42.48
N ALA A 7 -5.10 -48.78 43.23
CA ALA A 7 -6.28 -47.91 43.11
C ALA A 7 -6.16 -46.79 44.21
N VAL A 8 -6.46 -45.51 43.95
CA VAL A 8 -7.72 -44.76 44.25
C VAL A 8 -7.79 -44.10 45.66
N LEU A 9 -8.45 -42.92 45.70
CA LEU A 9 -8.94 -42.07 46.82
C LEU A 9 -7.99 -40.95 47.31
N ALA A 10 -8.38 -39.67 47.50
CA ALA A 10 -9.67 -38.98 47.54
C ALA A 10 -9.43 -37.45 47.31
N LEU A 11 -10.24 -36.77 46.49
CA LEU A 11 -11.32 -35.83 46.88
C LEU A 11 -10.89 -34.49 47.52
N ALA A 12 -11.02 -33.38 46.78
CA ALA A 12 -11.50 -32.10 47.32
C ALA A 12 -11.84 -31.12 46.18
N ALA A 13 -13.12 -30.75 46.11
CA ALA A 13 -13.67 -29.72 45.25
C ALA A 13 -13.25 -28.32 45.72
N MET A 14 -13.06 -27.37 44.80
CA MET A 14 -13.67 -26.03 44.84
C MET A 14 -13.13 -25.12 43.72
N LEU A 15 -14.00 -24.20 43.29
CA LEU A 15 -13.81 -23.07 42.38
C LEU A 15 -14.01 -23.35 40.88
N ALA A 16 -15.27 -23.65 40.55
CA ALA A 16 -15.84 -23.17 39.29
C ALA A 16 -15.89 -21.62 39.34
N VAL A 17 -14.87 -20.96 38.79
CA VAL A 17 -14.97 -19.55 38.41
C VAL A 17 -15.45 -19.53 36.96
N PRO A 18 -16.55 -18.83 36.62
CA PRO A 18 -16.84 -18.59 35.22
C PRO A 18 -15.70 -17.76 34.67
N ALA A 19 -14.89 -18.37 33.81
CA ALA A 19 -13.86 -17.70 33.03
C ALA A 19 -14.52 -16.77 31.99
N MET A 20 -15.17 -15.71 32.46
CA MET A 20 -15.59 -14.55 31.68
C MET A 20 -14.62 -13.40 31.99
N ALA A 21 -13.33 -13.62 31.73
CA ALA A 21 -12.31 -12.57 31.80
C ALA A 21 -11.06 -12.99 31.01
N ALA A 22 -11.23 -13.32 29.73
CA ALA A 22 -10.09 -13.54 28.82
C ALA A 22 -10.38 -13.18 27.36
N ASP A 23 -11.43 -12.39 27.07
CA ASP A 23 -11.76 -11.98 25.70
C ASP A 23 -11.46 -10.50 25.40
N ASP A 24 -11.05 -9.68 26.38
CA ASP A 24 -10.82 -8.24 26.15
C ASP A 24 -9.45 -7.89 25.55
N GLU A 25 -8.42 -8.73 25.71
CA GLU A 25 -7.11 -8.44 25.09
C GLU A 25 -7.04 -8.80 23.59
N LYS A 26 -7.83 -9.77 23.13
CA LYS A 26 -7.88 -10.11 21.69
C LYS A 26 -8.79 -9.16 20.90
N ALA A 27 -9.79 -8.54 21.52
CA ALA A 27 -10.67 -7.57 20.88
C ALA A 27 -9.95 -6.26 20.53
N LYS A 28 -9.07 -5.74 21.41
CA LYS A 28 -8.30 -4.51 21.12
C LYS A 28 -7.33 -4.64 19.95
N LYS A 29 -6.74 -5.82 19.71
CA LYS A 29 -5.86 -6.05 18.54
C LYS A 29 -6.62 -6.28 17.23
N LYS A 30 -7.88 -6.70 17.28
CA LYS A 30 -8.73 -6.88 16.08
C LYS A 30 -9.38 -5.58 15.62
N GLY A 31 -9.71 -4.66 16.54
CA GLY A 31 -10.21 -3.31 16.21
C GLY A 31 -9.20 -2.44 15.46
N ALA A 32 -7.91 -2.53 15.81
CA ALA A 32 -6.82 -1.81 15.11
C ALA A 32 -6.45 -2.41 13.74
N ARG A 33 -7.02 -3.57 13.38
CA ARG A 33 -6.80 -4.23 12.07
C ARG A 33 -8.05 -4.16 11.18
N GLY A 34 -9.23 -3.96 11.75
CA GLY A 34 -10.47 -3.64 11.02
C GLY A 34 -10.45 -2.26 10.36
N ALA A 35 -9.80 -1.27 10.99
CA ALA A 35 -9.52 0.05 10.37
C ALA A 35 -8.35 0.02 9.34
N ARG A 36 -7.72 -1.14 9.12
CA ARG A 36 -6.74 -1.38 8.03
C ARG A 36 -7.40 -1.97 6.77
N GLY A 37 -8.73 -2.02 6.72
CA GLY A 37 -9.50 -2.35 5.52
C GLY A 37 -9.63 -1.13 4.61
N ALA A 38 -8.82 -1.12 3.55
CA ALA A 38 -8.53 0.00 2.65
C ALA A 38 -7.69 1.10 3.31
N ALA A 39 -6.35 0.96 3.26
CA ALA A 39 -5.48 2.09 3.54
C ALA A 39 -5.91 3.28 2.65
N THR A 40 -6.42 4.34 3.28
CA THR A 40 -6.71 5.59 2.57
C THR A 40 -5.43 6.10 1.90
N PRO A 41 -5.52 6.91 0.83
CA PRO A 41 -4.34 7.51 0.22
C PRO A 41 -3.43 8.20 1.25
N ALA A 42 -4.01 8.89 2.24
CA ALA A 42 -3.28 9.48 3.35
C ALA A 42 -2.61 8.45 4.27
N ALA A 43 -3.32 7.41 4.73
CA ALA A 43 -2.74 6.41 5.62
C ALA A 43 -1.57 5.67 4.96
N ALA A 44 -1.69 5.38 3.65
CA ALA A 44 -0.62 4.77 2.87
C ALA A 44 0.59 5.71 2.74
N LEU A 45 0.37 7.00 2.51
CA LEU A 45 1.45 7.97 2.36
C LEU A 45 2.14 8.28 3.70
N ILE A 46 1.40 8.46 4.79
CA ILE A 46 1.95 8.65 6.14
C ILE A 46 2.88 7.48 6.50
N LYS A 47 2.44 6.25 6.22
CA LYS A 47 3.29 5.06 6.41
C LYS A 47 4.58 5.10 5.58
N GLN A 48 4.50 5.62 4.36
CA GLN A 48 5.69 5.77 3.50
C GLN A 48 6.64 6.86 3.96
N LEU A 49 6.13 7.86 4.68
CA LEU A 49 6.87 8.99 5.23
C LEU A 49 7.22 8.82 6.72
N GLU A 50 7.05 7.62 7.30
CA GLU A 50 7.51 7.33 8.67
C GLU A 50 8.99 7.74 8.91
N PRO A 51 9.95 7.50 7.99
CA PRO A 51 11.35 7.91 8.18
C PRO A 51 11.57 9.43 8.18
N VAL A 52 10.60 10.20 7.69
CA VAL A 52 10.70 11.66 7.58
C VAL A 52 10.52 12.36 8.92
N GLY A 53 9.91 11.69 9.91
CA GLY A 53 9.63 12.31 11.20
C GLY A 53 8.57 13.42 11.07
N LEU A 54 7.40 13.09 10.52
CA LEU A 54 6.28 14.03 10.40
C LEU A 54 5.79 14.48 11.77
N THR A 55 5.51 15.77 11.92
CA THR A 55 4.86 16.30 13.13
C THR A 55 3.38 15.91 13.17
N GLU A 56 2.75 15.99 14.35
CA GLU A 56 1.31 15.70 14.49
C GLU A 56 0.45 16.61 13.61
N GLU A 57 0.81 17.90 13.52
CA GLU A 57 0.15 18.87 12.66
C GLU A 57 0.27 18.49 11.18
N GLN A 58 1.46 18.06 10.73
CA GLN A 58 1.66 17.60 9.37
C GLN A 58 0.83 16.35 9.09
N VAL A 59 0.78 15.40 10.02
CA VAL A 59 -0.06 14.20 9.92
C VAL A 59 -1.55 14.55 9.82
N ALA A 60 -2.03 15.51 10.61
CA ALA A 60 -3.41 15.98 10.55
C ALA A 60 -3.73 16.60 9.18
N LYS A 61 -2.86 17.48 8.68
CA LYS A 61 -3.02 18.12 7.37
C LYS A 61 -2.98 17.11 6.21
N ILE A 62 -2.10 16.09 6.28
CA ILE A 62 -2.04 15.01 5.29
C ILE A 62 -3.36 14.20 5.29
N LYS A 63 -3.91 13.90 6.47
CA LYS A 63 -5.21 13.19 6.57
C LYS A 63 -6.33 14.01 5.95
N GLU A 64 -6.36 15.33 6.18
CA GLU A 64 -7.36 16.23 5.61
C GLU A 64 -7.27 16.29 4.08
N MET A 65 -6.08 16.58 3.52
CA MET A 65 -5.85 16.56 2.07
C MET A 65 -6.17 15.19 1.45
N GLY A 66 -5.92 14.11 2.22
CA GLY A 66 -6.24 12.75 1.83
C GLY A 66 -7.73 12.49 1.67
N LYS A 67 -8.62 13.20 2.39
CA LYS A 67 -10.08 13.06 2.25
C LYS A 67 -10.53 13.54 0.87
N ALA A 68 -10.09 14.73 0.46
CA ALA A 68 -10.41 15.28 -0.86
C ALA A 68 -9.87 14.38 -2.00
N SER A 69 -8.63 13.91 -1.84
CA SER A 69 -8.02 12.99 -2.79
C SER A 69 -8.76 11.64 -2.87
N ALA A 70 -9.19 11.11 -1.72
CA ALA A 70 -9.97 9.87 -1.67
C ALA A 70 -11.35 10.03 -2.32
N ALA A 71 -12.02 11.16 -2.11
CA ALA A 71 -13.30 11.48 -2.74
C ALA A 71 -13.16 11.56 -4.27
N SER A 72 -12.16 12.29 -4.76
CA SER A 72 -11.89 12.39 -6.20
C SER A 72 -11.55 11.03 -6.82
N MET A 73 -10.73 10.21 -6.14
CA MET A 73 -10.43 8.85 -6.61
C MET A 73 -11.64 7.93 -6.60
N LYS A 74 -12.56 8.10 -5.63
CA LYS A 74 -13.80 7.32 -5.58
C LYS A 74 -14.70 7.68 -6.77
N GLN A 75 -14.92 8.97 -7.00
CA GLN A 75 -15.73 9.46 -8.12
C GLN A 75 -15.19 8.97 -9.47
N ILE A 76 -13.87 9.07 -9.71
CA ILE A 76 -13.26 8.57 -10.96
C ILE A 76 -13.53 7.07 -11.17
N ARG A 77 -13.53 6.27 -10.09
CA ARG A 77 -13.83 4.84 -10.20
C ARG A 77 -15.29 4.59 -10.51
N GLU A 78 -16.19 5.32 -9.86
CA GLU A 78 -17.63 5.21 -10.06
C GLU A 78 -18.02 5.62 -11.49
N ASP A 79 -17.56 6.78 -11.95
CA ASP A 79 -17.82 7.30 -13.30
C ASP A 79 -17.30 6.37 -14.40
N ALA A 80 -16.18 5.69 -14.15
CA ALA A 80 -15.57 4.77 -15.09
C ALA A 80 -16.01 3.32 -14.93
N GLY A 81 -16.97 3.02 -14.04
CA GLY A 81 -17.42 1.65 -13.79
C GLY A 81 -16.32 0.71 -13.28
N ILE A 82 -15.26 1.24 -12.63
CA ILE A 82 -14.17 0.43 -12.08
C ILE A 82 -14.67 -0.28 -10.82
N THR A 83 -15.07 -1.55 -11.00
CA THR A 83 -15.55 -2.40 -9.92
C THR A 83 -14.41 -3.04 -9.13
N GLY A 84 -14.74 -3.55 -7.94
CA GLY A 84 -13.81 -4.35 -7.13
C GLY A 84 -13.34 -5.62 -7.85
N GLU A 85 -14.19 -6.22 -8.68
CA GLU A 85 -13.84 -7.39 -9.49
C GLU A 85 -12.83 -7.06 -10.59
N LEU A 86 -13.03 -5.95 -11.31
CA LEU A 86 -12.07 -5.48 -12.31
C LEU A 86 -10.71 -5.19 -11.67
N MET A 87 -10.70 -4.59 -10.49
CA MET A 87 -9.48 -4.34 -9.72
C MET A 87 -8.77 -5.64 -9.31
N LYS A 88 -9.51 -6.67 -8.91
CA LYS A 88 -8.95 -8.01 -8.61
C LYS A 88 -8.34 -8.65 -9.86
N LYS A 89 -9.08 -8.68 -10.99
CA LYS A 89 -8.58 -9.19 -12.28
C LYS A 89 -7.28 -8.49 -12.70
N ARG A 90 -7.24 -7.16 -12.56
CA ARG A 90 -6.03 -6.37 -12.84
C ARG A 90 -4.86 -6.73 -11.93
N SER A 91 -5.12 -6.91 -10.63
CA SER A 91 -4.10 -7.31 -9.65
C SER A 91 -3.54 -8.71 -9.94
N GLU A 92 -4.41 -9.66 -10.29
CA GLU A 92 -4.03 -11.02 -10.66
C GLU A 92 -3.25 -11.05 -11.98
N ALA A 93 -3.71 -10.30 -12.98
CA ALA A 93 -2.97 -10.10 -14.23
C ALA A 93 -1.57 -9.55 -13.96
N GLN A 94 -1.44 -8.53 -13.11
CA GLN A 94 -0.15 -7.96 -12.73
C GLN A 94 0.75 -8.96 -12.00
N LYS A 95 0.21 -9.77 -11.08
CA LYS A 95 0.98 -10.82 -10.40
C LYS A 95 1.47 -11.88 -11.38
N SER A 96 0.59 -12.35 -12.27
CA SER A 96 0.91 -13.40 -13.25
C SER A 96 1.93 -12.95 -14.29
N LEU A 97 2.05 -11.64 -14.54
CA LEU A 97 2.99 -11.07 -15.50
C LEU A 97 4.25 -10.50 -14.84
N ARG A 98 4.41 -10.64 -13.52
CA ARG A 98 5.54 -10.09 -12.78
C ARG A 98 6.89 -10.60 -13.30
N ASP A 99 6.94 -11.88 -13.67
CA ASP A 99 8.16 -12.55 -14.11
C ASP A 99 8.23 -12.67 -15.65
N SER A 100 7.31 -12.02 -16.37
CA SER A 100 7.23 -12.05 -17.85
C SER A 100 8.35 -11.29 -18.57
N GLY A 101 9.29 -10.68 -17.83
CA GLY A 101 10.33 -9.81 -18.38
C GLY A 101 9.84 -8.45 -18.91
N LYS A 102 8.52 -8.30 -19.14
CA LYS A 102 7.91 -7.04 -19.60
C LYS A 102 8.05 -5.95 -18.54
N LYS A 103 8.33 -4.72 -18.97
CA LYS A 103 8.53 -3.56 -18.08
C LYS A 103 7.77 -2.34 -18.57
N GLY A 104 7.51 -1.40 -17.67
CA GLY A 104 6.94 -0.11 -17.99
C GLY A 104 5.61 -0.22 -18.75
N LYS A 105 5.55 0.41 -19.93
CA LYS A 105 4.34 0.47 -20.76
C LYS A 105 3.92 -0.90 -21.28
N ASP A 106 4.87 -1.77 -21.63
CA ASP A 106 4.57 -3.09 -22.20
C ASP A 106 3.92 -4.02 -21.16
N LEU A 107 4.39 -3.94 -19.91
CA LEU A 107 3.75 -4.64 -18.80
C LEU A 107 2.35 -4.09 -18.55
N ALA A 108 2.18 -2.76 -18.57
CA ALA A 108 0.88 -2.14 -18.34
C ALA A 108 -0.14 -2.52 -19.42
N ALA A 109 0.27 -2.54 -20.69
CA ALA A 109 -0.57 -2.99 -21.80
C ALA A 109 -0.97 -4.46 -21.63
N ALA A 110 0.00 -5.35 -21.36
CA ALA A 110 -0.27 -6.76 -21.16
C ALA A 110 -1.18 -7.04 -19.95
N VAL A 111 -1.04 -6.26 -18.88
CA VAL A 111 -1.94 -6.33 -17.70
C VAL A 111 -3.34 -5.88 -18.06
N ASN A 112 -3.48 -4.80 -18.83
CA ASN A 112 -4.78 -4.28 -19.24
C ASN A 112 -5.51 -5.27 -20.16
N GLU A 113 -4.81 -5.80 -21.15
CA GLU A 113 -5.32 -6.83 -22.07
C GLU A 113 -5.79 -8.06 -21.28
N LYS A 114 -4.94 -8.60 -20.40
CA LYS A 114 -5.26 -9.79 -19.60
C LYS A 114 -6.41 -9.56 -18.60
N ALA A 115 -6.60 -8.33 -18.13
CA ALA A 115 -7.64 -7.97 -17.19
C ALA A 115 -8.95 -7.53 -17.85
N GLY A 116 -9.02 -7.48 -19.20
CA GLY A 116 -10.19 -6.98 -19.92
C GLY A 116 -10.45 -5.49 -19.68
N ILE A 117 -9.39 -4.69 -19.52
CA ILE A 117 -9.47 -3.26 -19.30
C ILE A 117 -9.65 -2.55 -20.64
N THR A 118 -10.76 -1.82 -20.78
CA THR A 118 -11.06 -0.98 -21.95
C THR A 118 -10.20 0.29 -21.95
N GLU A 119 -10.21 1.02 -23.07
CA GLU A 119 -9.54 2.32 -23.16
C GLU A 119 -10.10 3.33 -22.14
N ALA A 120 -11.41 3.32 -21.92
CA ALA A 120 -12.07 4.16 -20.91
C ALA A 120 -11.57 3.83 -19.49
N HIS A 121 -11.46 2.54 -19.15
CA HIS A 121 -10.88 2.11 -17.88
C HIS A 121 -9.39 2.51 -17.78
N ALA A 122 -8.61 2.38 -18.86
CA ALA A 122 -7.21 2.76 -18.90
C ALA A 122 -7.02 4.27 -18.67
N ALA A 123 -7.83 5.11 -19.31
CA ALA A 123 -7.85 6.56 -19.10
C ALA A 123 -8.23 6.92 -17.66
N ALA A 124 -9.22 6.24 -17.09
CA ALA A 124 -9.59 6.42 -15.68
C ALA A 124 -8.44 6.01 -14.73
N PHE A 125 -7.71 4.93 -15.00
CA PHE A 125 -6.53 4.57 -14.24
C PHE A 125 -5.41 5.61 -14.33
N GLN A 126 -5.26 6.28 -15.47
CA GLN A 126 -4.32 7.41 -15.60
C GLN A 126 -4.75 8.58 -14.72
N LYS A 127 -6.02 8.98 -14.77
CA LYS A 127 -6.57 10.04 -13.89
C LYS A 127 -6.41 9.70 -12.40
N LEU A 128 -6.68 8.46 -12.00
CA LEU A 128 -6.44 7.99 -10.63
C LEU A 128 -4.98 8.15 -10.21
N ASN A 129 -4.05 7.85 -11.11
CA ASN A 129 -2.63 8.03 -10.86
C ASN A 129 -2.24 9.51 -10.78
N GLU A 130 -2.83 10.37 -11.62
CA GLU A 130 -2.60 11.82 -11.57
C GLU A 130 -3.04 12.44 -10.25
N VAL A 131 -4.26 12.12 -9.78
CA VAL A 131 -4.76 12.56 -8.47
C VAL A 131 -3.81 12.11 -7.36
N ARG A 132 -3.36 10.84 -7.41
CA ARG A 132 -2.40 10.31 -6.43
C ARG A 132 -1.06 11.06 -6.47
N MET A 133 -0.55 11.32 -7.66
CA MET A 133 0.74 12.00 -7.84
C MET A 133 0.66 13.46 -7.42
N LYS A 134 -0.46 14.14 -7.68
CA LYS A 134 -0.74 15.50 -7.21
C LYS A 134 -0.77 15.54 -5.68
N PHE A 135 -1.56 14.68 -5.05
CA PHE A 135 -1.62 14.56 -3.59
C PHE A 135 -0.23 14.33 -2.98
N ASN A 136 0.54 13.38 -3.52
CA ASN A 136 1.89 13.12 -3.03
C ASN A 136 2.81 14.34 -3.17
N ARG A 137 2.74 15.09 -4.27
CA ARG A 137 3.57 16.30 -4.46
C ARG A 137 3.19 17.41 -3.48
N GLU A 138 1.90 17.64 -3.26
CA GLU A 138 1.42 18.64 -2.30
C GLU A 138 1.89 18.31 -0.87
N VAL A 139 1.83 17.03 -0.49
CA VAL A 139 2.36 16.56 0.80
C VAL A 139 3.88 16.71 0.90
N LEU A 140 4.62 16.44 -0.16
CA LEU A 140 6.08 16.61 -0.13
C LEU A 140 6.50 18.09 -0.14
N ALA A 141 5.70 18.97 -0.73
CA ALA A 141 5.96 20.41 -0.77
C ALA A 141 5.83 21.09 0.61
N MET A 142 5.07 20.50 1.54
CA MET A 142 4.93 21.00 2.91
C MET A 142 5.99 20.46 3.90
N LEU A 143 6.90 19.60 3.43
CA LEU A 143 8.01 19.14 4.25
C LEU A 143 9.08 20.23 4.36
N THR A 144 9.75 20.29 5.51
CA THR A 144 10.96 21.09 5.67
C THR A 144 12.10 20.53 4.83
N ASP A 145 13.16 21.31 4.61
CA ASP A 145 14.31 20.83 3.83
C ASP A 145 15.05 19.67 4.53
N ASP A 146 15.13 19.71 5.86
CA ASP A 146 15.66 18.60 6.67
C ASP A 146 14.81 17.33 6.53
N GLN A 147 13.48 17.47 6.49
CA GLN A 147 12.55 16.37 6.28
C GLN A 147 12.67 15.78 4.87
N LYS A 148 12.89 16.62 3.85
CA LYS A 148 13.06 16.17 2.46
C LYS A 148 14.29 15.27 2.29
N ALA A 149 15.35 15.46 3.08
CA ALA A 149 16.53 14.61 3.06
C ALA A 149 16.23 13.15 3.45
N ASN A 150 15.20 12.93 4.28
CA ASN A 150 14.78 11.62 4.75
C ASN A 150 13.65 10.99 3.91
N VAL A 151 13.26 11.63 2.80
CA VAL A 151 12.24 11.08 1.90
C VAL A 151 12.78 9.84 1.18
N PRO A 152 12.04 8.71 1.16
CA PRO A 152 12.49 7.50 0.49
C PRO A 152 12.85 7.71 -0.99
N ASP A 153 13.90 7.04 -1.48
CA ASP A 153 14.42 7.16 -2.87
C ASP A 153 13.33 7.10 -3.96
N LYS A 154 12.35 6.21 -3.78
CA LYS A 154 11.24 6.01 -4.73
C LYS A 154 10.35 7.26 -4.87
N MET A 155 10.39 8.16 -3.89
CA MET A 155 9.64 9.40 -3.81
C MET A 155 10.49 10.65 -4.02
N GLN A 156 11.82 10.56 -3.94
CA GLN A 156 12.70 11.71 -4.22
C GLN A 156 12.47 12.33 -5.60
N ARG A 157 12.11 11.52 -6.60
CA ARG A 157 11.73 12.02 -7.94
C ARG A 157 10.52 12.96 -7.94
N LEU A 158 9.69 12.90 -6.91
CA LEU A 158 8.50 13.75 -6.75
C LEU A 158 8.81 15.09 -6.09
N LEU A 159 9.96 15.21 -5.42
CA LEU A 159 10.48 16.48 -4.90
C LEU A 159 10.96 17.41 -6.02
N LYS A 160 11.32 16.84 -7.17
CA LYS A 160 11.67 17.60 -8.36
C LYS A 160 10.38 18.07 -9.06
N ALA A 161 10.31 19.36 -9.37
CA ALA A 161 9.16 20.02 -9.99
C ALA A 161 8.72 19.31 -11.30
N PRO A 162 7.43 19.41 -11.70
CA PRO A 162 6.95 18.86 -12.96
C PRO A 162 7.54 19.65 -14.13
N GLY A 163 8.73 19.26 -14.59
CA GLY A 163 9.49 19.98 -15.62
C GLY A 163 11.00 19.76 -15.58
N GLY A 164 11.54 19.22 -14.49
CA GLY A 164 12.96 18.84 -14.41
C GLY A 164 13.25 17.57 -15.20
N ASP A 165 13.69 17.74 -16.44
CA ASP A 165 14.37 16.77 -17.29
C ASP A 165 13.56 15.56 -17.79
N LYS A 166 12.86 15.79 -18.91
CA LYS A 166 12.95 14.88 -20.06
C LYS A 166 14.33 14.97 -20.76
N ALA A 167 15.42 15.24 -20.02
CA ALA A 167 16.77 15.24 -20.54
C ALA A 167 17.49 13.95 -20.13
N LYS A 168 17.63 13.06 -21.11
CA LYS A 168 18.72 12.08 -21.26
C LYS A 168 18.90 11.05 -20.12
N GLY A 169 18.09 10.00 -20.19
CA GLY A 169 18.42 8.67 -19.66
C GLY A 169 18.83 7.69 -20.77
N LYS A 170 19.69 8.13 -21.70
CA LYS A 170 20.46 7.22 -22.57
C LYS A 170 21.52 6.57 -21.67
N GLY A 171 21.52 5.24 -21.55
CA GLY A 171 22.70 4.49 -21.12
C GLY A 171 22.70 3.93 -19.69
N LYS A 172 22.24 2.69 -19.54
CA LYS A 172 23.08 1.66 -18.91
C LYS A 172 23.53 0.70 -20.02
N GLY A 173 24.32 1.24 -20.95
CA GLY A 173 25.20 0.43 -21.79
C GLY A 173 26.29 -0.13 -20.89
N LYS A 174 26.41 -1.46 -20.88
CA LYS A 174 27.53 -2.20 -20.32
C LYS A 174 28.85 -1.55 -20.79
N LYS A 175 29.58 -0.89 -19.89
CA LYS A 175 31.04 -0.81 -19.98
C LYS A 175 31.61 -1.95 -19.14
N LYS A 176 31.90 -3.07 -19.81
CA LYS A 176 33.06 -3.94 -19.55
C LYS A 176 33.68 -4.09 -20.95
N LYS A 177 34.53 -3.17 -21.36
CA LYS A 177 35.99 -3.16 -21.14
C LYS A 177 36.59 -4.43 -21.74
N ASP A 178 36.95 -4.33 -23.02
CA ASP A 178 37.99 -5.15 -23.64
C ASP A 178 39.33 -4.96 -22.91
N ALA A 179 40.22 -5.92 -23.13
CA ALA A 179 41.61 -6.09 -22.67
C ALA A 179 41.82 -7.07 -21.50
N ALA A 180 41.88 -8.37 -21.84
CA ALA A 180 43.11 -9.17 -21.84
C ALA A 180 42.83 -10.52 -22.51
#